data_AF-A0A9W6T548-F1
#
_entry.id   AF-A0A9W6T548-F1
#
_cell.length_a   1.000
_cell.length_b   1.000
_cell.length_c   1.000
_cell.angle_alpha   90.00
_cell.angle_beta   90.00
_cell.angle_gamma   90.00
#
_symmetry.space_group_name_H-M   'P 1'
#
loop_
_entity.id
_entity.type
_entity.pdbx_description
1 polymer ?
#
loop_
_entity_poly.entity_id
_entity_poly.type
_entity_poly.pdbx_seq_one_letter_code
_entity_poly.pdbx_strand_id
1 'polypeptide(L)'
;MEDVTKFSDYFGFRKTDYLTFNTLEETFTFLDECAKTGSYKDEEIEGFVIRAFKNGTNEDFMFKYKFEEPYLLYRQFREVTKSYIANGYDKLKFGAHRLLCMQYLKFVIPILDQNPQLKTDYLNNKGIIELRKRYLESVGQNGMDMIKEETSVDAIREEMKDLKFGDEPTRYALVTVATIGCGKTTTSLTLCNLFSNWGIIQNDNILPPVKDKLVAGALEILINKSVVILDKNNHKYFERKQIFDDFQNLNTIIPDKKLKFVCLNFVDDSHDEDLWNITENRVLSRGDNHQSIRVSEGTHKTAMIMKGFINRFQKLNTSREPDSKFDLVIDLSVNEENSSLKNAKKIVNELHSYDPIVFSRIPSDEEFETAFGQALTFKPDVRKVIKDSSKKTPKPTYYGIEITPENDLPFLIDQLFEESPQSDISFWNSLKKNERVQERFHVTLIHCANRNTDPGSWNKYNGSVFKRDLIELSKNDTNLRGKDFPLPCTKATADVSLIRLCWSNRLMCFEVKVSNIKDGEGNPIDIEPNNGYTHITIGTANESIKAVDSGKLLKELHDFGSDEGGSPIRTLEMVFPIVLEELPIHVFF
;
A
#
# COMPACT_ATOMS: atom_id res chain seq x y z
N MET A 1 -11.17 -5.12 -58.65
CA MET A 1 -11.93 -5.73 -57.55
C MET A 1 -12.81 -6.88 -58.00
N GLU A 2 -13.37 -6.82 -59.21
CA GLU A 2 -14.19 -7.91 -59.77
C GLU A 2 -13.43 -9.25 -59.85
N ASP A 3 -12.18 -9.26 -60.33
CA ASP A 3 -11.36 -10.48 -60.41
C ASP A 3 -11.01 -11.06 -59.03
N VAL A 4 -10.80 -10.20 -58.03
CA VAL A 4 -10.56 -10.63 -56.63
C VAL A 4 -11.81 -11.26 -56.03
N THR A 5 -13.00 -10.77 -56.40
CA THR A 5 -14.28 -11.34 -55.97
C THR A 5 -14.51 -12.71 -56.62
N LYS A 6 -14.28 -12.83 -57.93
CA LYS A 6 -14.34 -14.10 -58.66
C LYS A 6 -13.36 -15.14 -58.10
N PHE A 7 -12.14 -14.71 -57.77
CA PHE A 7 -11.16 -15.56 -57.10
C PHE A 7 -11.66 -16.02 -55.72
N SER A 8 -12.22 -15.11 -54.92
CA SER A 8 -12.75 -15.44 -53.60
C SER A 8 -13.90 -16.44 -53.68
N ASP A 9 -14.80 -16.29 -54.66
CA ASP A 9 -15.88 -17.23 -54.94
C ASP A 9 -15.36 -18.62 -55.31
N TYR A 10 -14.36 -18.67 -56.20
CA TYR A 10 -13.80 -19.93 -56.68
C TYR A 10 -13.12 -20.73 -55.56
N PHE A 11 -12.44 -20.07 -54.64
CA PHE A 11 -11.70 -20.71 -53.54
C PHE A 11 -12.44 -20.72 -52.19
N GLY A 12 -13.67 -20.21 -52.12
CA GLY A 12 -14.48 -20.18 -50.90
C GLY A 12 -13.99 -19.21 -49.82
N PHE A 13 -13.25 -18.15 -50.20
CA PHE A 13 -12.81 -17.12 -49.26
C PHE A 13 -13.95 -16.14 -48.92
N ARG A 14 -13.86 -15.52 -47.74
CA ARG A 14 -14.78 -14.43 -47.37
C ARG A 14 -14.57 -13.24 -48.31
N LYS A 15 -15.65 -12.80 -48.95
CA LYS A 15 -15.64 -11.60 -49.78
C LYS A 15 -15.46 -10.36 -48.90
N THR A 16 -14.67 -9.42 -49.39
CA THR A 16 -14.54 -8.10 -48.79
C THR A 16 -15.44 -7.14 -49.55
N ASP A 17 -16.29 -6.42 -48.84
CA ASP A 17 -17.14 -5.40 -49.45
C ASP A 17 -16.28 -4.25 -50.00
N TYR A 18 -16.70 -3.65 -51.11
CA TYR A 18 -15.97 -2.55 -51.72
C TYR A 18 -16.91 -1.56 -52.41
N LEU A 19 -16.44 -0.31 -52.46
CA LEU A 19 -17.11 0.80 -53.12
C LEU A 19 -16.15 1.40 -54.13
N THR A 20 -16.69 1.94 -55.21
CA THR A 20 -15.93 2.65 -56.25
C THR A 20 -16.46 4.07 -56.34
N PHE A 21 -15.56 5.04 -56.24
CA PHE A 21 -15.85 6.45 -56.42
C PHE A 21 -15.05 6.97 -57.61
N ASN A 22 -15.59 7.96 -58.32
CA ASN A 22 -14.94 8.49 -59.51
C ASN A 22 -13.88 9.54 -59.16
N THR A 23 -14.04 10.17 -57.99
CA THR A 23 -13.15 11.23 -57.53
C THR A 23 -12.65 10.97 -56.11
N LEU A 24 -11.49 11.54 -55.80
CA LEU A 24 -10.92 11.50 -54.47
C LEU A 24 -11.79 12.29 -53.46
N GLU A 25 -12.46 13.35 -53.93
CA GLU A 25 -13.38 14.17 -53.13
C GLU A 25 -14.61 13.39 -52.68
N GLU A 26 -15.25 12.63 -53.58
CA GLU A 26 -16.34 11.71 -53.24
C GLU A 26 -15.88 10.66 -52.21
N THR A 27 -14.66 10.14 -52.40
CA THR A 27 -14.08 9.15 -51.49
C THR A 27 -13.90 9.74 -50.08
N PHE A 28 -13.30 10.92 -49.95
CA PHE A 28 -13.10 11.55 -48.63
C PHE A 28 -14.41 11.95 -47.97
N THR A 29 -15.39 12.43 -48.74
CA THR A 29 -16.73 12.74 -48.21
C THR A 29 -17.36 11.51 -47.54
N PHE A 30 -17.28 10.35 -48.20
CA PHE A 30 -17.76 9.09 -47.65
C PHE A 30 -16.97 8.64 -46.41
N LEU A 31 -15.63 8.76 -46.44
CA LEU A 31 -14.77 8.40 -45.32
C LEU A 31 -15.06 9.24 -44.07
N ASP A 32 -15.26 10.55 -44.26
CA ASP A 32 -15.58 11.49 -43.18
C ASP A 32 -16.97 11.24 -42.59
N GLU A 33 -17.94 10.83 -43.41
CA GLU A 33 -19.26 10.40 -42.92
C GLU A 33 -19.16 9.13 -42.07
N CYS A 34 -18.43 8.13 -42.52
CA CYS A 34 -18.23 6.89 -41.75
C CYS A 34 -17.41 7.15 -40.47
N ALA A 35 -16.48 8.10 -40.48
CA ALA A 35 -15.68 8.47 -39.31
C ALA A 35 -16.53 9.09 -38.18
N LYS A 36 -17.65 9.75 -38.49
CA LYS A 36 -18.56 10.34 -37.47
C LYS A 36 -19.22 9.31 -36.56
N THR A 37 -19.38 8.08 -37.03
CA THR A 37 -19.98 6.98 -36.27
C THR A 37 -18.98 5.86 -35.98
N GLY A 38 -17.83 5.83 -36.67
CA GLY A 38 -16.85 4.75 -36.59
C GLY A 38 -17.37 3.42 -37.16
N SER A 39 -18.40 3.48 -38.02
CA SER A 39 -19.14 2.30 -38.47
C SER A 39 -19.47 2.38 -39.96
N TYR A 40 -19.61 1.21 -40.59
CA TYR A 40 -20.11 1.07 -41.96
C TYR A 40 -21.09 -0.10 -42.01
N LYS A 41 -22.31 0.14 -42.54
CA LYS A 41 -23.41 -0.84 -42.54
C LYS A 41 -23.69 -1.44 -41.15
N ASP A 42 -23.75 -0.58 -40.13
CA ASP A 42 -23.96 -0.95 -38.73
C ASP A 42 -22.87 -1.85 -38.11
N GLU A 43 -21.75 -2.05 -38.80
CA GLU A 43 -20.56 -2.73 -38.27
C GLU A 43 -19.48 -1.72 -37.88
N GLU A 44 -18.94 -1.84 -36.65
CA GLU A 44 -17.76 -1.08 -36.22
C GLU A 44 -16.54 -1.51 -37.05
N ILE A 45 -15.87 -0.56 -37.71
CA ILE A 45 -14.67 -0.83 -38.51
C ILE A 45 -13.52 0.10 -38.09
N GLU A 46 -12.27 -0.35 -38.25
CA GLU A 46 -11.08 0.48 -37.95
C GLU A 46 -10.84 1.57 -39.02
N GLY A 47 -11.42 1.39 -40.21
CA GLY A 47 -11.29 2.27 -41.35
C GLY A 47 -11.21 1.50 -42.66
N PHE A 48 -10.69 2.15 -43.70
CA PHE A 48 -10.72 1.64 -45.07
C PHE A 48 -9.32 1.52 -45.68
N VAL A 49 -9.19 0.59 -46.62
CA VAL A 49 -8.04 0.50 -47.54
C VAL A 49 -8.47 1.12 -48.86
N ILE A 50 -7.78 2.19 -49.28
CA ILE A 50 -8.09 2.93 -50.48
C ILE A 50 -7.09 2.54 -51.56
N ARG A 51 -7.60 2.22 -52.75
CA ARG A 51 -6.81 2.01 -53.96
C ARG A 51 -7.18 3.08 -54.98
N ALA A 52 -6.20 3.76 -55.52
CA ALA A 52 -6.36 4.86 -56.47
C ALA A 52 -5.18 4.89 -57.44
N PHE A 53 -5.24 5.75 -58.46
CA PHE A 53 -4.14 5.99 -59.39
C PHE A 53 -3.47 7.33 -59.13
N LYS A 54 -2.15 7.42 -59.28
CA LYS A 54 -1.44 8.71 -59.21
C LYS A 54 -1.74 9.55 -60.44
N ASN A 55 -2.09 10.81 -60.21
CA ASN A 55 -2.38 11.75 -61.28
C ASN A 55 -1.13 11.99 -62.15
N GLY A 56 -1.28 11.89 -63.48
CA GLY A 56 -0.21 12.06 -64.45
C GLY A 56 0.64 10.83 -64.77
N THR A 57 0.70 9.81 -63.90
CA THR A 57 1.48 8.57 -64.16
C THR A 57 0.64 7.31 -64.30
N ASN A 58 -0.64 7.33 -63.93
CA ASN A 58 -1.54 6.15 -63.93
C ASN A 58 -0.97 4.94 -63.14
N GLU A 59 -0.02 5.18 -62.24
CA GLU A 59 0.51 4.14 -61.35
C GLU A 59 -0.48 3.81 -60.24
N ASP A 60 -0.58 2.53 -59.89
CA ASP A 60 -1.32 2.07 -58.72
C ASP A 60 -0.78 2.70 -57.43
N PHE A 61 -1.69 3.19 -56.60
CA PHE A 61 -1.40 3.73 -55.29
C PHE A 61 -2.40 3.18 -54.27
N MET A 62 -1.91 2.82 -53.08
CA MET A 62 -2.73 2.29 -52.01
C MET A 62 -2.35 2.91 -50.67
N PHE A 63 -3.34 3.34 -49.91
CA PHE A 63 -3.16 3.85 -48.56
C PHE A 63 -4.29 3.39 -47.64
N LYS A 64 -4.09 3.55 -46.33
CA LYS A 64 -5.09 3.21 -45.31
C LYS A 64 -5.60 4.49 -44.67
N TYR A 65 -6.92 4.60 -44.57
CA TYR A 65 -7.58 5.64 -43.79
C TYR A 65 -8.12 4.96 -42.53
N LYS A 66 -7.62 5.34 -41.36
CA LYS A 66 -8.06 4.78 -40.07
C LYS A 66 -8.85 5.82 -39.32
N PHE A 67 -9.94 5.39 -38.69
CA PHE A 67 -10.66 6.24 -37.76
C PHE A 67 -9.85 6.39 -36.47
N GLU A 68 -9.87 7.60 -35.93
CA GLU A 68 -9.26 7.87 -34.63
C GLU A 68 -10.16 7.34 -33.51
N GLU A 69 -11.44 7.71 -33.54
CA GLU A 69 -12.46 7.25 -32.60
C GLU A 69 -13.55 6.38 -33.26
N PRO A 70 -14.17 5.43 -32.53
CA PRO A 70 -13.95 5.08 -31.11
C PRO A 70 -12.78 4.08 -30.91
N TYR A 71 -11.99 3.84 -31.96
CA TYR A 71 -10.91 2.86 -31.94
C TYR A 71 -9.86 3.16 -30.87
N LEU A 72 -9.45 4.43 -30.73
CA LEU A 72 -8.50 4.85 -29.72
C LEU A 72 -9.03 4.59 -28.31
N LEU A 73 -10.28 4.96 -28.00
CA LEU A 73 -10.94 4.62 -26.74
C LEU A 73 -10.87 3.11 -26.44
N TYR A 74 -11.27 2.27 -27.39
CA TYR A 74 -11.29 0.82 -27.20
C TYR A 74 -9.90 0.22 -27.06
N ARG A 75 -8.91 0.79 -27.73
CA ARG A 75 -7.50 0.46 -27.53
C ARG A 75 -7.08 0.81 -26.10
N GLN A 76 -7.45 1.99 -25.59
CA GLN A 76 -7.15 2.37 -24.21
C GLN A 76 -7.76 1.39 -23.22
N PHE A 77 -9.04 1.01 -23.38
CA PHE A 77 -9.70 -0.01 -22.55
C PHE A 77 -8.91 -1.33 -22.51
N ARG A 78 -8.43 -1.79 -23.67
CA ARG A 78 -7.58 -2.99 -23.76
C ARG A 78 -6.29 -2.83 -22.95
N GLU A 79 -5.56 -1.75 -23.19
CA GLU A 79 -4.23 -1.55 -22.60
C GLU A 79 -4.29 -1.30 -21.08
N VAL A 80 -5.26 -0.53 -20.59
CA VAL A 80 -5.44 -0.33 -19.13
C VAL A 80 -5.82 -1.63 -18.43
N THR A 81 -6.62 -2.48 -19.08
CA THR A 81 -7.00 -3.80 -18.53
C THR A 81 -5.81 -4.78 -18.54
N LYS A 82 -4.99 -4.78 -19.60
CA LYS A 82 -3.76 -5.59 -19.62
C LYS A 82 -2.78 -5.13 -18.54
N SER A 83 -2.62 -3.82 -18.38
CA SER A 83 -1.78 -3.24 -17.34
C SER A 83 -2.27 -3.63 -15.94
N TYR A 84 -3.59 -3.59 -15.72
CA TYR A 84 -4.22 -4.08 -14.49
C TYR A 84 -3.88 -5.53 -14.21
N ILE A 85 -4.08 -6.43 -15.18
CA ILE A 85 -3.85 -7.87 -14.99
C ILE A 85 -2.37 -8.17 -14.72
N ALA A 86 -1.45 -7.48 -15.41
CA ALA A 86 -0.02 -7.73 -15.30
C ALA A 86 0.61 -7.12 -14.03
N ASN A 87 0.17 -5.92 -13.63
CA ASN A 87 0.88 -5.11 -12.64
C ASN A 87 0.03 -4.71 -11.42
N GLY A 88 -1.27 -5.04 -11.40
CA GLY A 88 -2.20 -4.59 -10.38
C GLY A 88 -2.48 -3.09 -10.44
N TYR A 89 -3.15 -2.58 -9.40
CA TYR A 89 -3.59 -1.18 -9.32
C TYR A 89 -2.43 -0.17 -9.27
N ASP A 90 -1.32 -0.55 -8.63
CA ASP A 90 -0.27 0.37 -8.20
C ASP A 90 0.55 0.96 -9.37
N LYS A 91 0.36 0.47 -10.60
CA LYS A 91 1.10 0.90 -11.79
C LYS A 91 0.20 1.20 -13.00
N LEU A 92 -1.09 1.43 -12.78
CA LEU A 92 -2.01 1.80 -13.86
C LEU A 92 -1.64 3.18 -14.43
N LYS A 93 -1.38 3.21 -15.74
CA LYS A 93 -1.17 4.42 -16.51
C LYS A 93 -2.32 4.58 -17.48
N PHE A 94 -2.91 5.76 -17.51
CA PHE A 94 -4.00 6.11 -18.40
C PHE A 94 -3.49 7.00 -19.52
N GLY A 95 -3.92 6.73 -20.75
CA GLY A 95 -3.72 7.60 -21.90
C GLY A 95 -4.89 8.57 -22.08
N ALA A 96 -5.31 8.78 -23.33
CA ALA A 96 -6.54 9.50 -23.67
C ALA A 96 -7.79 8.85 -23.04
N HIS A 97 -8.89 9.61 -22.93
CA HIS A 97 -10.18 9.15 -22.38
C HIS A 97 -10.10 8.60 -20.95
N ARG A 98 -9.39 9.31 -20.07
CA ARG A 98 -9.09 8.82 -18.73
C ARG A 98 -10.35 8.54 -17.92
N LEU A 99 -11.38 9.40 -18.02
CA LEU A 99 -12.60 9.23 -17.25
C LEU A 99 -13.37 7.99 -17.70
N LEU A 100 -13.51 7.80 -19.01
CA LEU A 100 -14.12 6.60 -19.57
C LEU A 100 -13.32 5.34 -19.21
N CYS A 101 -11.99 5.39 -19.21
CA CYS A 101 -11.15 4.26 -18.81
C CYS A 101 -11.32 3.87 -17.33
N MET A 102 -11.48 4.85 -16.43
CA MET A 102 -11.72 4.58 -15.02
C MET A 102 -13.10 3.93 -14.79
N GLN A 103 -14.14 4.43 -15.46
CA GLN A 103 -15.47 3.84 -15.41
C GLN A 103 -15.47 2.39 -15.94
N TYR A 104 -14.78 2.17 -17.06
CA TYR A 104 -14.58 0.84 -17.63
C TYR A 104 -13.89 -0.11 -16.65
N LEU A 105 -12.77 0.29 -16.04
CA LEU A 105 -12.04 -0.52 -15.06
C LEU A 105 -12.92 -0.89 -13.85
N LYS A 106 -13.71 0.05 -13.32
CA LYS A 106 -14.64 -0.21 -12.21
C LYS A 106 -15.62 -1.34 -12.53
N PHE A 107 -16.05 -1.47 -13.78
CA PHE A 107 -16.92 -2.54 -14.25
C PHE A 107 -16.18 -3.86 -14.46
N VAL A 108 -15.01 -3.85 -15.12
CA VAL A 108 -14.34 -5.10 -15.55
C VAL A 108 -13.54 -5.78 -14.44
N ILE A 109 -13.04 -5.02 -13.48
CA ILE A 109 -12.18 -5.55 -12.40
C ILE A 109 -12.87 -6.64 -11.57
N PRO A 110 -14.10 -6.44 -11.06
CA PRO A 110 -14.81 -7.49 -10.32
C PRO A 110 -15.00 -8.78 -11.13
N ILE A 111 -15.24 -8.66 -12.44
CA ILE A 111 -15.41 -9.79 -13.35
C ILE A 111 -14.08 -10.56 -13.51
N LEU A 112 -12.97 -9.84 -13.67
CA LEU A 112 -11.64 -10.42 -13.80
C LEU A 112 -11.17 -11.06 -12.48
N ASP A 113 -11.44 -10.44 -11.33
CA ASP A 113 -11.04 -10.97 -10.03
C ASP A 113 -11.78 -12.25 -9.65
N GLN A 114 -13.01 -12.40 -10.13
CA GLN A 114 -13.82 -13.61 -9.94
C GLN A 114 -13.50 -14.72 -10.97
N ASN A 115 -12.76 -14.41 -12.04
CA ASN A 115 -12.44 -15.38 -13.11
C ASN A 115 -10.95 -15.35 -13.51
N PRO A 116 -10.09 -16.13 -12.82
CA PRO A 116 -8.66 -16.22 -13.13
C PRO A 116 -8.34 -16.71 -14.54
N GLN A 117 -9.19 -17.57 -15.11
CA GLN A 117 -9.01 -18.07 -16.48
C GLN A 117 -9.18 -16.95 -17.51
N LEU A 118 -10.18 -16.09 -17.31
CA LEU A 118 -10.39 -14.92 -18.17
C LEU A 118 -9.19 -13.96 -18.14
N LYS A 119 -8.51 -13.79 -17.00
CA LYS A 119 -7.27 -12.99 -16.92
C LYS A 119 -6.18 -13.54 -17.84
N THR A 120 -5.94 -14.85 -17.77
CA THR A 120 -4.95 -15.54 -18.63
C THR A 120 -5.33 -15.44 -20.11
N ASP A 121 -6.60 -15.65 -20.43
CA ASP A 121 -7.11 -15.55 -21.79
C ASP A 121 -7.01 -14.12 -22.34
N TYR A 122 -7.28 -13.10 -21.52
CA TYR A 122 -7.19 -11.69 -21.89
C TYR A 122 -5.77 -11.25 -22.25
N LEU A 123 -4.76 -11.73 -21.49
CA LEU A 123 -3.35 -11.50 -21.84
C LEU A 123 -2.97 -12.15 -23.18
N ASN A 124 -3.59 -13.29 -23.50
CA ASN A 124 -3.47 -13.98 -24.79
C ASN A 124 -4.40 -13.43 -25.88
N ASN A 125 -4.94 -12.22 -25.69
CA ASN A 125 -5.83 -11.52 -26.61
C ASN A 125 -7.19 -12.18 -26.87
N LYS A 126 -7.66 -13.03 -25.95
CA LYS A 126 -8.98 -13.67 -26.00
C LYS A 126 -9.95 -12.98 -25.04
N GLY A 127 -11.23 -12.85 -25.42
CA GLY A 127 -12.27 -12.24 -24.57
C GLY A 127 -12.29 -10.71 -24.49
N ILE A 128 -11.37 -10.00 -25.16
CA ILE A 128 -11.30 -8.52 -25.13
C ILE A 128 -12.58 -7.89 -25.68
N ILE A 129 -13.02 -8.34 -26.85
CA ILE A 129 -14.20 -7.78 -27.53
C ILE A 129 -15.47 -8.08 -26.73
N GLU A 130 -15.58 -9.30 -26.18
CA GLU A 130 -16.73 -9.70 -25.37
C GLU A 130 -16.86 -8.87 -24.10
N LEU A 131 -15.75 -8.66 -23.38
CA LEU A 131 -15.74 -7.86 -22.16
C LEU A 131 -16.09 -6.39 -22.42
N ARG A 132 -15.58 -5.83 -23.52
CA ARG A 132 -15.97 -4.50 -24.00
C ARG A 132 -17.46 -4.41 -24.31
N LYS A 133 -18.01 -5.36 -25.08
CA LYS A 133 -19.43 -5.38 -25.44
C LYS A 133 -20.32 -5.43 -24.20
N ARG A 134 -20.01 -6.30 -23.23
CA ARG A 134 -20.74 -6.37 -21.95
C ARG A 134 -20.73 -5.05 -21.20
N TYR A 135 -19.63 -4.30 -21.23
CA TYR A 135 -19.58 -2.97 -20.64
C TYR A 135 -20.50 -1.97 -21.36
N LEU A 136 -20.37 -1.87 -22.69
CA LEU A 136 -21.20 -0.95 -23.49
C LEU A 136 -22.69 -1.26 -23.32
N GLU A 137 -23.06 -2.54 -23.30
CA GLU A 137 -24.42 -3.00 -22.99
C GLU A 137 -24.88 -2.58 -21.59
N SER A 138 -23.99 -2.64 -20.58
CA SER A 138 -24.33 -2.26 -19.20
C SER A 138 -24.56 -0.76 -19.02
N VAL A 139 -23.90 0.07 -19.83
CA VAL A 139 -24.04 1.54 -19.81
C VAL A 139 -25.17 1.99 -20.74
N GLY A 140 -25.57 1.17 -21.72
CA GLY A 140 -26.61 1.49 -22.67
C GLY A 140 -26.19 2.54 -23.71
N GLN A 141 -24.89 2.73 -23.91
CA GLN A 141 -24.30 3.72 -24.81
C GLN A 141 -23.25 3.07 -25.72
N ASN A 142 -23.06 3.61 -26.93
CA ASN A 142 -21.97 3.22 -27.81
C ASN A 142 -20.71 4.08 -27.55
N GLY A 143 -19.54 3.64 -28.00
CA GLY A 143 -18.27 4.33 -27.74
C GLY A 143 -18.24 5.78 -28.22
N MET A 144 -18.90 6.09 -29.34
CA MET A 144 -18.93 7.46 -29.89
C MET A 144 -19.78 8.41 -29.04
N ASP A 145 -20.91 7.93 -28.50
CA ASP A 145 -21.75 8.75 -27.62
C ASP A 145 -21.05 9.01 -26.28
N MET A 146 -20.34 8.02 -25.74
CA MET A 146 -19.51 8.19 -24.55
C MET A 146 -18.39 9.22 -24.75
N ILE A 147 -17.75 9.22 -25.93
CA ILE A 147 -16.71 10.20 -26.29
C ILE A 147 -17.33 11.57 -26.48
N LYS A 148 -18.49 11.69 -27.15
CA LYS A 148 -19.18 12.97 -27.30
C LYS A 148 -19.58 13.53 -25.93
N GLU A 149 -20.01 12.71 -24.99
CA GLU A 149 -20.28 13.15 -23.62
C GLU A 149 -19.00 13.62 -22.91
N GLU A 150 -17.91 12.84 -22.95
CA GLU A 150 -16.61 13.23 -22.36
C GLU A 150 -16.03 14.49 -23.02
N THR A 151 -16.05 14.57 -24.35
CA THR A 151 -15.61 15.73 -25.14
C THR A 151 -16.57 16.90 -24.98
N SER A 152 -17.87 16.72 -24.76
CA SER A 152 -18.77 17.83 -24.44
C SER A 152 -18.51 18.35 -23.04
N VAL A 153 -18.17 17.49 -22.08
CA VAL A 153 -17.73 17.91 -20.75
C VAL A 153 -16.38 18.62 -20.82
N ASP A 154 -15.45 18.14 -21.65
CA ASP A 154 -14.15 18.78 -21.88
C ASP A 154 -14.23 20.04 -22.75
N ALA A 155 -15.15 20.10 -23.71
CA ALA A 155 -15.44 21.28 -24.54
C ALA A 155 -16.25 22.31 -23.76
N ILE A 156 -17.15 21.91 -22.84
CA ILE A 156 -17.73 22.81 -21.84
C ILE A 156 -16.60 23.33 -20.95
N ARG A 157 -15.64 22.50 -20.53
CA ARG A 157 -14.45 22.96 -19.78
C ARG A 157 -13.55 23.91 -20.61
N GLU A 158 -13.41 23.71 -21.92
CA GLU A 158 -12.59 24.55 -22.83
C GLU A 158 -13.33 25.83 -23.29
N GLU A 159 -14.63 25.78 -23.60
CA GLU A 159 -15.47 26.98 -23.81
C GLU A 159 -15.58 27.81 -22.53
N MET A 160 -15.58 27.16 -21.36
CA MET A 160 -15.42 27.84 -20.07
C MET A 160 -14.00 28.36 -19.81
N LYS A 161 -12.98 27.93 -20.57
CA LYS A 161 -11.63 28.54 -20.57
C LYS A 161 -11.56 29.76 -21.49
N ASP A 162 -12.24 29.74 -22.63
CA ASP A 162 -12.18 30.81 -23.65
C ASP A 162 -13.14 31.98 -23.37
N LEU A 163 -14.26 31.74 -22.68
CA LEU A 163 -15.09 32.80 -22.13
C LEU A 163 -14.37 33.41 -20.91
N LYS A 164 -13.75 34.57 -21.11
CA LYS A 164 -13.13 35.40 -20.06
C LYS A 164 -14.12 35.75 -18.93
N PHE A 165 -14.29 34.83 -18.00
CA PHE A 165 -14.78 35.00 -16.63
C PHE A 165 -13.87 34.13 -15.75
N GLY A 166 -13.16 34.77 -14.83
CA GLY A 166 -12.00 34.18 -14.15
C GLY A 166 -12.27 32.99 -13.23
N ASP A 167 -11.22 32.18 -13.12
CA ASP A 167 -10.88 31.18 -12.11
C ASP A 167 -11.75 29.92 -11.94
N GLU A 168 -11.16 28.75 -12.22
CA GLU A 168 -11.63 27.50 -11.61
C GLU A 168 -11.73 27.67 -10.08
N PRO A 169 -12.81 27.19 -9.43
CA PRO A 169 -13.01 27.40 -8.00
C PRO A 169 -12.03 26.57 -7.17
N THR A 170 -11.40 27.21 -6.18
CA THR A 170 -10.57 26.59 -5.14
C THR A 170 -11.31 25.44 -4.47
N ARG A 171 -10.62 24.31 -4.26
CA ARG A 171 -11.13 23.10 -3.62
C ARG A 171 -10.60 23.00 -2.20
N TYR A 172 -11.42 22.53 -1.26
CA TYR A 172 -11.09 22.48 0.16
C TYR A 172 -11.15 21.05 0.71
N ALA A 173 -10.06 20.61 1.34
CA ALA A 173 -9.98 19.38 2.13
C ALA A 173 -9.98 19.74 3.62
N LEU A 174 -11.11 19.47 4.29
CA LEU A 174 -11.28 19.67 5.72
C LEU A 174 -10.81 18.41 6.46
N VAL A 175 -9.73 18.52 7.22
CA VAL A 175 -9.10 17.41 7.93
C VAL A 175 -9.42 17.51 9.41
N THR A 176 -10.11 16.51 9.93
CA THR A 176 -10.42 16.45 11.36
C THR A 176 -9.20 16.02 12.18
N VAL A 177 -8.90 16.72 13.28
CA VAL A 177 -7.89 16.34 14.27
C VAL A 177 -8.59 16.22 15.63
N ALA A 178 -8.83 14.98 16.08
CA ALA A 178 -9.56 14.70 17.31
C ALA A 178 -9.23 13.32 17.90
N THR A 179 -9.74 13.07 19.10
CA THR A 179 -9.86 11.72 19.68
C THR A 179 -11.28 11.17 19.48
N ILE A 180 -11.54 9.96 19.99
CA ILE A 180 -12.87 9.33 19.91
C ILE A 180 -13.86 10.11 20.78
N GLY A 181 -15.12 10.23 20.33
CA GLY A 181 -16.18 10.85 21.12
C GLY A 181 -16.24 12.39 21.03
N CYS A 182 -15.28 13.06 20.41
CA CYS A 182 -15.26 14.53 20.27
C CYS A 182 -16.38 15.12 19.38
N GLY A 183 -17.19 14.30 18.72
CA GLY A 183 -18.30 14.77 17.88
C GLY A 183 -17.94 15.05 16.42
N LYS A 184 -16.74 14.69 15.94
CA LYS A 184 -16.29 14.81 14.53
C LYS A 184 -17.38 14.46 13.52
N THR A 185 -17.82 13.20 13.50
CA THR A 185 -18.80 12.69 12.54
C THR A 185 -20.11 13.46 12.58
N THR A 186 -20.59 13.81 13.78
CA THR A 186 -21.84 14.58 13.93
C THR A 186 -21.69 15.99 13.36
N THR A 187 -20.58 16.66 13.65
CA THR A 187 -20.27 17.98 13.06
C THR A 187 -20.13 17.89 11.54
N SER A 188 -19.39 16.90 11.02
CA SER A 188 -19.18 16.70 9.59
C SER A 188 -20.49 16.40 8.84
N LEU A 189 -21.35 15.55 9.39
CA LEU A 189 -22.66 15.25 8.80
C LEU A 189 -23.59 16.46 8.85
N THR A 190 -23.57 17.23 9.95
CA THR A 190 -24.34 18.50 10.04
C THR A 190 -23.95 19.44 8.90
N LEU A 191 -22.64 19.61 8.65
CA LEU A 191 -22.13 20.42 7.54
C LEU A 191 -22.57 19.88 6.17
N CYS A 192 -22.49 18.57 5.93
CA CYS A 192 -22.94 17.96 4.67
C CYS A 192 -24.46 18.04 4.46
N ASN A 193 -25.26 18.04 5.52
CA ASN A 193 -26.71 18.23 5.45
C ASN A 193 -27.07 19.68 5.08
N LEU A 194 -26.24 20.66 5.50
CA LEU A 194 -26.42 22.09 5.17
C LEU A 194 -26.01 22.43 3.74
N PHE A 195 -24.97 21.77 3.23
CA PHE A 195 -24.36 22.05 1.94
C PHE A 195 -24.29 20.79 1.07
N SER A 196 -25.23 20.66 0.13
CA SER A 196 -25.29 19.53 -0.81
C SER A 196 -24.00 19.36 -1.65
N ASN A 197 -23.32 20.48 -1.94
CA ASN A 197 -22.04 20.54 -2.65
C ASN A 197 -20.82 20.17 -1.78
N TRP A 198 -21.02 19.75 -0.52
CA TRP A 198 -19.95 19.24 0.33
C TRP A 198 -20.04 17.72 0.42
N GLY A 199 -18.89 17.06 0.46
CA GLY A 199 -18.81 15.61 0.65
C GLY A 199 -18.12 15.26 1.95
N ILE A 200 -18.35 14.04 2.40
CA ILE A 200 -17.68 13.45 3.55
C ILE A 200 -17.15 12.08 3.13
N ILE A 201 -15.94 11.78 3.56
CA ILE A 201 -15.40 10.43 3.53
C ILE A 201 -15.03 10.00 4.94
N GLN A 202 -15.63 8.89 5.39
CA GLN A 202 -15.46 8.38 6.74
C GLN A 202 -14.47 7.22 6.72
N ASN A 203 -13.36 7.36 7.43
CA ASN A 203 -12.33 6.32 7.51
C ASN A 203 -12.86 5.00 8.10
N ASP A 204 -13.88 5.08 8.94
CA ASP A 204 -14.49 3.90 9.56
C ASP A 204 -15.31 3.06 8.54
N ASN A 205 -15.77 3.66 7.43
CA ASN A 205 -16.40 2.93 6.31
C ASN A 205 -15.38 2.23 5.39
N ILE A 206 -14.08 2.54 5.51
CA ILE A 206 -13.05 2.01 4.61
C ILE A 206 -12.56 0.65 5.12
N LEU A 207 -12.85 -0.41 4.34
CA LEU A 207 -12.42 -1.78 4.61
C LEU A 207 -10.95 -2.02 4.18
N PRO A 208 -10.17 -2.80 4.96
CA PRO A 208 -8.80 -3.16 4.60
C PRO A 208 -8.68 -3.92 3.27
N PRO A 209 -7.55 -3.77 2.53
CA PRO A 209 -6.43 -2.89 2.83
C PRO A 209 -6.80 -1.41 2.66
N VAL A 210 -6.36 -0.56 3.59
CA VAL A 210 -6.83 0.83 3.74
C VAL A 210 -5.92 1.83 3.01
N LYS A 211 -4.73 1.39 2.57
CA LYS A 211 -3.67 2.30 2.12
C LYS A 211 -4.17 3.21 0.99
N ASP A 212 -4.04 4.52 1.23
CA ASP A 212 -4.36 5.65 0.36
C ASP A 212 -5.85 5.78 -0.08
N LYS A 213 -6.74 4.87 0.34
CA LYS A 213 -8.18 4.88 -0.01
C LYS A 213 -8.94 6.09 0.53
N LEU A 214 -8.55 6.61 1.70
CA LEU A 214 -9.19 7.78 2.27
C LEU A 214 -8.96 9.01 1.40
N VAL A 215 -7.72 9.20 0.94
CA VAL A 215 -7.37 10.34 0.08
C VAL A 215 -7.83 10.13 -1.36
N ALA A 216 -7.71 8.91 -1.90
CA ALA A 216 -8.26 8.58 -3.21
C ALA A 216 -9.78 8.86 -3.28
N GLY A 217 -10.56 8.39 -2.31
CA GLY A 217 -11.99 8.68 -2.26
C GLY A 217 -12.29 10.17 -1.99
N ALA A 218 -11.43 10.87 -1.23
CA ALA A 218 -11.56 12.32 -1.07
C ALA A 218 -11.36 13.06 -2.41
N LEU A 219 -10.37 12.66 -3.20
CA LEU A 219 -10.13 13.20 -4.54
C LEU A 219 -11.28 12.90 -5.50
N GLU A 220 -11.87 11.70 -5.45
CA GLU A 220 -13.07 11.36 -6.23
C GLU A 220 -14.26 12.28 -5.90
N ILE A 221 -14.48 12.55 -4.60
CA ILE A 221 -15.50 13.50 -4.16
C ILE A 221 -15.19 14.91 -4.69
N LEU A 222 -13.93 15.34 -4.59
CA LEU A 222 -13.48 16.65 -5.04
C LEU A 222 -13.52 16.85 -6.57
N ILE A 223 -13.83 15.81 -7.37
CA ILE A 223 -14.14 16.01 -8.80
C ILE A 223 -15.43 16.83 -8.91
N ASN A 224 -16.49 16.40 -8.22
CA ASN A 224 -17.83 16.96 -8.36
C ASN A 224 -18.21 17.95 -7.25
N LYS A 225 -17.46 17.96 -6.14
CA LYS A 225 -17.76 18.77 -4.96
C LYS A 225 -16.65 19.77 -4.67
N SER A 226 -17.02 20.95 -4.19
CA SER A 226 -16.05 22.01 -3.83
C SER A 226 -15.29 21.72 -2.54
N VAL A 227 -15.91 20.93 -1.65
CA VAL A 227 -15.39 20.65 -0.30
C VAL A 227 -15.52 19.18 0.00
N VAL A 228 -14.47 18.60 0.61
CA VAL A 228 -14.51 17.26 1.19
C VAL A 228 -14.05 17.29 2.65
N ILE A 229 -14.80 16.62 3.52
CA ILE A 229 -14.43 16.40 4.92
C ILE A 229 -13.83 15.00 5.08
N LEU A 230 -12.59 14.93 5.53
CA LEU A 230 -11.90 13.70 5.90
C LEU A 230 -12.20 13.40 7.37
N ASP A 231 -13.20 12.54 7.60
CA ASP A 231 -13.63 12.12 8.94
C ASP A 231 -12.76 10.94 9.42
N LYS A 232 -11.66 11.29 10.09
CA LYS A 232 -10.68 10.40 10.72
C LYS A 232 -10.07 11.11 11.92
N ASN A 233 -9.70 10.39 12.97
CA ASN A 233 -9.12 11.02 14.17
C ASN A 233 -7.87 11.88 13.92
N ASN A 234 -6.90 11.40 13.13
CA ASN A 234 -5.63 12.11 12.85
C ASN A 234 -4.90 12.68 14.09
N HIS A 235 -5.12 12.05 15.24
CA HIS A 235 -4.53 12.41 16.53
C HIS A 235 -3.00 12.31 16.57
N LYS A 236 -2.37 11.54 15.68
CA LYS A 236 -0.90 11.43 15.59
C LYS A 236 -0.33 12.30 14.49
N TYR A 237 0.87 12.81 14.71
CA TYR A 237 1.69 13.51 13.73
C TYR A 237 1.81 12.73 12.41
N PHE A 238 2.14 11.44 12.50
CA PHE A 238 2.33 10.60 11.31
C PHE A 238 1.03 10.44 10.50
N GLU A 239 -0.14 10.43 11.15
CA GLU A 239 -1.42 10.32 10.44
C GLU A 239 -1.74 11.58 9.63
N ARG A 240 -1.37 12.76 10.16
CA ARG A 240 -1.49 14.03 9.45
C ARG A 240 -0.49 14.12 8.29
N LYS A 241 0.77 13.72 8.54
CA LYS A 241 1.80 13.65 7.49
C LYS A 241 1.35 12.77 6.33
N GLN A 242 0.80 11.59 6.65
CA GLN A 242 0.31 10.66 5.65
C GLN A 242 -0.80 11.28 4.78
N ILE A 243 -1.71 12.09 5.34
CA ILE A 243 -2.74 12.75 4.52
C ILE A 243 -2.08 13.65 3.46
N PHE A 244 -1.14 14.51 3.85
CA PHE A 244 -0.46 15.39 2.90
C PHE A 244 0.38 14.61 1.89
N ASP A 245 1.13 13.59 2.32
CA ASP A 245 1.91 12.73 1.44
C ASP A 245 0.99 12.04 0.41
N ASP A 246 -0.13 11.48 0.85
CA ASP A 246 -1.09 10.79 0.00
C ASP A 246 -1.74 11.76 -1.00
N PHE A 247 -2.09 12.99 -0.58
CA PHE A 247 -2.61 14.00 -1.50
C PHE A 247 -1.56 14.42 -2.52
N GLN A 248 -0.32 14.63 -2.10
CA GLN A 248 0.79 14.96 -2.99
C GLN A 248 1.04 13.86 -4.03
N ASN A 249 0.91 12.59 -3.63
CA ASN A 249 1.17 11.45 -4.50
C ASN A 249 0.00 11.14 -5.45
N LEU A 250 -1.24 11.31 -4.99
CA LEU A 250 -2.44 10.89 -5.73
C LEU A 250 -3.13 12.01 -6.51
N ASN A 251 -2.97 13.26 -6.09
CA ASN A 251 -3.60 14.39 -6.75
C ASN A 251 -2.93 14.66 -8.09
N THR A 252 -3.67 14.42 -9.17
CA THR A 252 -3.23 14.64 -10.56
C THR A 252 -4.13 15.62 -11.31
N ILE A 253 -5.17 16.15 -10.64
CA ILE A 253 -6.28 16.86 -11.27
C ILE A 253 -6.39 18.29 -10.76
N ILE A 254 -6.30 18.49 -9.44
CA ILE A 254 -6.49 19.79 -8.82
C ILE A 254 -5.13 20.46 -8.73
N PRO A 255 -4.90 21.64 -9.34
CA PRO A 255 -3.63 22.34 -9.19
C PRO A 255 -3.31 22.60 -7.71
N ASP A 256 -2.06 22.39 -7.29
CA ASP A 256 -1.66 22.53 -5.87
C ASP A 256 -2.03 23.90 -5.27
N LYS A 257 -1.95 24.97 -6.07
CA LYS A 257 -2.34 26.33 -5.63
C LYS A 257 -3.84 26.48 -5.35
N LYS A 258 -4.67 25.59 -5.91
CA LYS A 258 -6.13 25.58 -5.82
C LYS A 258 -6.66 24.47 -4.91
N LEU A 259 -5.79 23.67 -4.28
CA LEU A 259 -6.18 22.73 -3.24
C LEU A 259 -5.77 23.29 -1.88
N LYS A 260 -6.75 23.52 -1.01
CA LYS A 260 -6.55 24.12 0.31
C LYS A 260 -6.90 23.14 1.41
N PHE A 261 -6.08 23.10 2.45
CA PHE A 261 -6.25 22.21 3.60
C PHE A 261 -6.68 23.00 4.82
N VAL A 262 -7.84 22.64 5.38
CA VAL A 262 -8.37 23.26 6.60
C VAL A 262 -8.33 22.23 7.72
N CYS A 263 -7.63 22.54 8.81
CA CYS A 263 -7.64 21.70 10.01
C CYS A 263 -8.86 22.03 10.86
N LEU A 264 -9.67 21.02 11.17
CA LEU A 264 -10.73 21.09 12.17
C LEU A 264 -10.19 20.49 13.47
N ASN A 265 -9.68 21.35 14.35
CA ASN A 265 -8.99 20.95 15.57
C ASN A 265 -9.96 20.82 16.74
N PHE A 266 -10.34 19.60 17.11
CA PHE A 266 -11.29 19.33 18.19
C PHE A 266 -10.63 19.17 19.57
N VAL A 267 -9.31 19.05 19.63
CA VAL A 267 -8.59 18.76 20.88
C VAL A 267 -7.34 19.62 20.93
N ASP A 268 -7.30 20.55 21.89
CA ASP A 268 -6.10 21.36 22.14
C ASP A 268 -5.20 20.76 23.23
N ASP A 269 -5.81 20.16 24.26
CA ASP A 269 -5.12 19.40 25.30
C ASP A 269 -5.77 18.02 25.47
N SER A 270 -4.97 16.97 25.36
CA SER A 270 -5.42 15.59 25.56
C SER A 270 -5.47 15.15 27.02
N HIS A 271 -4.97 15.96 27.95
CA HIS A 271 -4.98 15.71 29.39
C HIS A 271 -6.08 16.47 30.15
N ASP A 272 -6.99 17.12 29.43
CA ASP A 272 -8.20 17.71 29.99
C ASP A 272 -9.12 16.59 30.53
N GLU A 273 -9.28 16.52 31.85
CA GLU A 273 -10.14 15.54 32.53
C GLU A 273 -11.63 15.73 32.17
N ASP A 274 -12.06 16.97 31.91
CA ASP A 274 -13.45 17.25 31.52
C ASP A 274 -13.72 16.75 30.11
N LEU A 275 -12.77 16.92 29.18
CA LEU A 275 -12.82 16.34 27.85
C LEU A 275 -12.97 14.81 27.91
N TRP A 276 -12.25 14.16 28.82
CA TRP A 276 -12.35 12.71 29.03
C TRP A 276 -13.74 12.30 29.48
N ASN A 277 -14.24 12.90 30.56
CA ASN A 277 -15.55 12.57 31.11
C ASN A 277 -16.66 12.76 30.06
N ILE A 278 -16.56 13.83 29.27
CA ILE A 278 -17.54 14.14 28.22
C ILE A 278 -17.46 13.13 27.07
N THR A 279 -16.26 12.83 26.58
CA THR A 279 -16.09 11.90 25.46
C THR A 279 -16.44 10.46 25.85
N GLU A 280 -16.10 10.02 27.06
CA GLU A 280 -16.49 8.71 27.62
C GLU A 280 -18.01 8.59 27.74
N ASN A 281 -18.67 9.57 28.37
CA ASN A 281 -20.13 9.57 28.50
C ASN A 281 -20.83 9.57 27.13
N ARG A 282 -20.31 10.30 26.15
CA ARG A 282 -20.85 10.31 24.77
C ARG A 282 -20.69 8.95 24.07
N VAL A 283 -19.58 8.26 24.27
CA VAL A 283 -19.36 6.91 23.69
C VAL A 283 -20.27 5.89 24.37
N LEU A 284 -20.36 5.92 25.70
CA LEU A 284 -21.25 5.03 26.47
C LEU A 284 -22.73 5.24 26.11
N SER A 285 -23.17 6.50 26.02
CA SER A 285 -24.57 6.83 25.67
C SER A 285 -24.94 6.44 24.23
N ARG A 286 -23.97 6.45 23.30
CA ARG A 286 -24.16 5.92 21.94
C ARG A 286 -24.24 4.40 21.91
N GLY A 287 -23.69 3.73 22.91
CA GLY A 287 -23.68 2.27 23.01
C GLY A 287 -23.06 1.62 21.78
N ASP A 288 -23.65 0.51 21.34
CA ASP A 288 -23.20 -0.25 20.16
C ASP A 288 -23.49 0.43 18.82
N ASN A 289 -24.13 1.62 18.83
CA ASN A 289 -24.28 2.44 17.62
C ASN A 289 -22.98 3.18 17.27
N HIS A 290 -21.95 3.14 18.13
CA HIS A 290 -20.62 3.63 17.79
C HIS A 290 -19.98 2.69 16.76
N GLN A 291 -19.62 3.24 15.60
CA GLN A 291 -19.22 2.47 14.42
C GLN A 291 -18.07 1.47 14.64
N SER A 292 -17.13 1.82 15.52
CA SER A 292 -15.92 1.04 15.79
C SER A 292 -15.84 0.47 17.21
N ILE A 293 -16.74 0.82 18.15
CA ILE A 293 -16.61 0.43 19.57
C ILE A 293 -17.92 -0.21 20.02
N ARG A 294 -17.84 -1.42 20.56
CA ARG A 294 -18.96 -2.11 21.17
C ARG A 294 -18.90 -1.95 22.68
N VAL A 295 -19.80 -1.14 23.20
CA VAL A 295 -19.93 -0.95 24.65
C VAL A 295 -20.41 -2.25 25.30
N SER A 296 -21.18 -3.07 24.58
CA SER A 296 -21.61 -4.41 25.03
C SER A 296 -20.47 -5.41 25.22
N GLU A 297 -19.29 -5.18 24.62
CA GLU A 297 -18.09 -6.00 24.85
C GLU A 297 -17.34 -5.63 26.15
N GLY A 298 -17.87 -4.68 26.93
CA GLY A 298 -17.38 -4.31 28.26
C GLY A 298 -16.92 -2.86 28.35
N THR A 299 -17.36 -2.17 29.41
CA THR A 299 -17.00 -0.78 29.71
C THR A 299 -15.49 -0.60 29.87
N HIS A 300 -14.81 -1.56 30.49
CA HIS A 300 -13.35 -1.57 30.64
C HIS A 300 -12.62 -1.58 29.27
N LYS A 301 -13.08 -2.38 28.31
CA LYS A 301 -12.49 -2.46 26.96
C LYS A 301 -12.67 -1.14 26.20
N THR A 302 -13.84 -0.53 26.33
CA THR A 302 -14.14 0.79 25.76
C THR A 302 -13.19 1.85 26.32
N ALA A 303 -13.03 1.90 27.64
CA ALA A 303 -12.11 2.82 28.31
C ALA A 303 -10.65 2.61 27.86
N MET A 304 -10.18 1.35 27.74
CA MET A 304 -8.82 1.05 27.25
C MET A 304 -8.58 1.53 25.82
N ILE A 305 -9.56 1.35 24.92
CA ILE A 305 -9.45 1.82 23.53
C ILE A 305 -9.30 3.34 23.50
N MET A 306 -10.19 4.05 24.21
CA MET A 306 -10.17 5.50 24.21
C MET A 306 -8.90 6.06 24.86
N LYS A 307 -8.45 5.49 26.00
CA LYS A 307 -7.14 5.80 26.60
C LYS A 307 -5.98 5.60 25.62
N GLY A 308 -6.05 4.57 24.78
CA GLY A 308 -5.05 4.35 23.73
C GLY A 308 -4.95 5.50 22.73
N PHE A 309 -6.07 6.09 22.32
CA PHE A 309 -6.06 7.26 21.43
C PHE A 309 -5.52 8.51 22.13
N ILE A 310 -5.82 8.69 23.41
CA ILE A 310 -5.33 9.80 24.22
C ILE A 310 -3.82 9.71 24.42
N ASN A 311 -3.31 8.56 24.86
CA ASN A 311 -1.88 8.37 25.13
C ASN A 311 -1.00 8.52 23.89
N ARG A 312 -1.58 8.39 22.68
CA ARG A 312 -0.89 8.59 21.41
C ARG A 312 -1.22 9.92 20.74
N PHE A 313 -2.03 10.76 21.37
CA PHE A 313 -2.36 12.07 20.84
C PHE A 313 -1.08 12.92 20.80
N GLN A 314 -0.91 13.64 19.70
CA GLN A 314 0.19 14.57 19.48
C GLN A 314 -0.42 15.89 19.04
N LYS A 315 -0.33 16.89 19.91
CA LYS A 315 -0.85 18.24 19.71
C LYS A 315 -0.45 18.78 18.34
N LEU A 316 -1.38 19.48 17.70
CA LEU A 316 -1.15 20.18 16.44
C LEU A 316 -0.03 21.22 16.64
N ASN A 317 0.94 21.27 15.72
CA ASN A 317 2.00 22.27 15.79
C ASN A 317 2.28 22.88 14.42
N THR A 318 1.60 23.99 14.11
CA THR A 318 1.69 24.72 12.84
C THR A 318 3.04 25.38 12.58
N SER A 319 3.98 25.36 13.54
CA SER A 319 5.34 25.88 13.34
C SER A 319 6.26 24.90 12.61
N ARG A 320 5.79 23.68 12.29
CA ARG A 320 6.59 22.65 11.61
C ARG A 320 5.73 21.78 10.70
N GLU A 321 6.37 21.16 9.71
CA GLU A 321 5.70 20.12 8.92
C GLU A 321 5.28 18.94 9.82
N PRO A 322 4.16 18.25 9.49
CA PRO A 322 3.27 18.51 8.36
C PRO A 322 2.22 19.58 8.66
N ASP A 323 2.04 19.98 9.93
CA ASP A 323 0.92 20.80 10.37
C ASP A 323 1.02 22.25 9.86
N SER A 324 2.22 22.72 9.54
CA SER A 324 2.44 24.00 8.84
C SER A 324 1.88 24.05 7.41
N LYS A 325 1.44 22.91 6.85
CA LYS A 325 0.81 22.81 5.52
C LYS A 325 -0.70 23.06 5.54
N PHE A 326 -1.31 23.23 6.71
CA PHE A 326 -2.70 23.69 6.79
C PHE A 326 -2.79 25.17 6.43
N ASP A 327 -3.67 25.51 5.48
CA ASP A 327 -3.93 26.89 5.07
C ASP A 327 -4.78 27.64 6.10
N LEU A 328 -5.60 26.92 6.87
CA LEU A 328 -6.43 27.44 7.96
C LEU A 328 -6.55 26.39 9.06
N VAL A 329 -6.51 26.83 10.32
CA VAL A 329 -6.81 25.99 11.50
C VAL A 329 -7.99 26.58 12.22
N ILE A 330 -9.02 25.77 12.44
CA ILE A 330 -10.23 26.15 13.18
C ILE A 330 -10.25 25.35 14.48
N ASP A 331 -10.04 26.03 15.60
CA ASP A 331 -10.11 25.41 16.92
C ASP A 331 -11.56 25.27 17.40
N LEU A 332 -11.94 24.07 17.80
CA LEU A 332 -13.30 23.66 18.13
C LEU A 332 -13.41 23.28 19.60
N SER A 333 -14.60 23.48 20.16
CA SER A 333 -14.89 23.18 21.57
C SER A 333 -15.60 21.83 21.68
N VAL A 334 -15.26 21.03 22.68
CA VAL A 334 -15.93 19.75 22.96
C VAL A 334 -16.71 19.81 24.27
N ASN A 335 -16.34 20.72 25.17
CA ASN A 335 -16.78 20.73 26.56
C ASN A 335 -18.19 21.34 26.77
N GLU A 336 -18.79 21.87 25.71
CA GLU A 336 -20.11 22.52 25.77
C GLU A 336 -21.27 21.59 25.43
N GLU A 337 -22.46 21.93 25.92
CA GLU A 337 -23.70 21.29 25.47
C GLU A 337 -23.93 21.56 23.97
N ASN A 338 -24.36 20.53 23.24
CA ASN A 338 -24.49 20.54 21.78
C ASN A 338 -23.25 21.10 21.06
N SER A 339 -22.05 20.79 21.58
CA SER A 339 -20.79 21.32 21.04
C SER A 339 -20.64 21.09 19.53
N SER A 340 -21.15 19.97 19.00
CA SER A 340 -21.12 19.69 17.57
C SER A 340 -21.88 20.69 16.69
N LEU A 341 -23.02 21.21 17.17
CA LEU A 341 -23.81 22.25 16.49
C LEU A 341 -23.06 23.59 16.52
N LYS A 342 -22.57 23.98 17.70
CA LYS A 342 -21.76 25.21 17.85
C LYS A 342 -20.51 25.18 16.98
N ASN A 343 -19.85 24.02 16.91
CA ASN A 343 -18.71 23.80 16.03
C ASN A 343 -19.11 23.93 14.55
N ALA A 344 -20.26 23.39 14.12
CA ALA A 344 -20.72 23.56 12.75
C ALA A 344 -20.93 25.05 12.40
N LYS A 345 -21.57 25.82 13.29
CA LYS A 345 -21.73 27.28 13.13
C LYS A 345 -20.38 27.99 13.06
N LYS A 346 -19.46 27.67 13.97
CA LYS A 346 -18.11 28.25 13.99
C LYS A 346 -17.35 27.96 12.69
N ILE A 347 -17.38 26.71 12.22
CA ILE A 347 -16.71 26.29 10.98
C ILE A 347 -17.22 27.10 9.79
N VAL A 348 -18.53 27.25 9.63
CA VAL A 348 -19.11 28.02 8.52
C VAL A 348 -18.68 29.50 8.58
N ASN A 349 -18.70 30.12 9.76
CA ASN A 349 -18.31 31.52 9.92
C ASN A 349 -16.82 31.77 9.66
N GLU A 350 -15.94 30.88 10.13
CA GLU A 350 -14.49 30.96 9.90
C GLU A 350 -14.16 30.73 8.42
N LEU A 351 -14.82 29.77 7.77
CA LEU A 351 -14.66 29.52 6.33
C LEU A 351 -15.18 30.69 5.49
N HIS A 352 -16.33 31.27 5.84
CA HIS A 352 -16.85 32.47 5.19
C HIS A 352 -15.91 33.66 5.34
N SER A 353 -15.30 33.82 6.51
CA SER A 353 -14.34 34.90 6.76
C SER A 353 -13.03 34.68 5.99
N TYR A 354 -12.61 33.42 5.82
CA TYR A 354 -11.38 33.05 5.12
C TYR A 354 -11.50 33.14 3.59
N ASP A 355 -12.58 32.60 3.02
CA ASP A 355 -12.88 32.65 1.58
C ASP A 355 -14.38 32.90 1.36
N PRO A 356 -14.83 34.16 1.41
CA PRO A 356 -16.25 34.51 1.26
C PRO A 356 -16.79 34.25 -0.14
N ILE A 357 -15.93 34.06 -1.14
CA ILE A 357 -16.33 33.77 -2.52
C ILE A 357 -16.79 32.31 -2.61
N VAL A 358 -16.00 31.39 -2.09
CA VAL A 358 -16.34 29.96 -2.08
C VAL A 358 -17.41 29.65 -1.04
N PHE A 359 -17.35 30.30 0.13
CA PHE A 359 -18.25 30.07 1.25
C PHE A 359 -19.27 31.20 1.44
N SER A 360 -19.96 31.62 0.37
CA SER A 360 -20.82 32.83 0.37
C SER A 360 -22.12 32.71 1.17
N ARG A 361 -22.65 31.49 1.38
CA ARG A 361 -23.90 31.25 2.13
C ARG A 361 -23.62 30.95 3.59
N ILE A 362 -24.20 31.77 4.47
CA ILE A 362 -24.31 31.49 5.91
C ILE A 362 -25.75 31.02 6.18
N PRO A 363 -25.98 29.76 6.59
CA PRO A 363 -27.30 29.26 6.94
C PRO A 363 -27.87 29.94 8.18
N SER A 364 -29.19 29.95 8.30
CA SER A 364 -29.91 30.39 9.49
C SER A 364 -29.79 29.40 10.65
N ASP A 365 -30.05 29.87 11.88
CA ASP A 365 -30.01 29.02 13.06
C ASP A 365 -30.96 27.81 12.97
N GLU A 366 -32.15 27.99 12.38
CA GLU A 366 -33.13 26.92 12.18
C GLU A 366 -32.62 25.83 11.22
N GLU A 367 -31.91 26.23 10.15
CA GLU A 367 -31.28 25.29 9.23
C GLU A 367 -30.17 24.48 9.92
N PHE A 368 -29.36 25.15 10.76
CA PHE A 368 -28.34 24.47 11.56
C PHE A 368 -28.95 23.44 12.52
N GLU A 369 -30.00 23.81 13.25
CA GLU A 369 -30.70 22.90 14.17
C GLU A 369 -31.32 21.71 13.42
N THR A 370 -31.95 21.96 12.27
CA THR A 370 -32.53 20.91 11.43
C THR A 370 -31.48 19.92 10.94
N ALA A 371 -30.38 20.44 10.38
CA ALA A 371 -29.27 19.63 9.87
C ALA A 371 -28.58 18.83 10.98
N PHE A 372 -28.45 19.42 12.18
CA PHE A 372 -27.90 18.76 13.36
C PHE A 372 -28.82 17.66 13.86
N GLY A 373 -30.14 17.90 13.93
CA GLY A 373 -31.14 16.89 14.25
C GLY A 373 -31.05 15.67 13.32
N GLN A 374 -30.93 15.90 12.01
CA GLN A 374 -30.70 14.83 11.04
C GLN A 374 -29.41 14.05 11.32
N ALA A 375 -28.31 14.74 11.61
CA ALA A 375 -27.01 14.12 11.92
C ALA A 375 -27.05 13.28 13.21
N LEU A 376 -27.87 13.63 14.21
CA LEU A 376 -28.06 12.83 15.42
C LEU A 376 -28.83 11.53 15.18
N THR A 377 -29.75 11.53 14.20
CA THR A 377 -30.54 10.34 13.84
C THR A 377 -29.79 9.36 12.93
N PHE A 378 -28.64 9.76 12.38
CA PHE A 378 -27.84 8.95 11.47
C PHE A 378 -27.33 7.66 12.14
N LYS A 379 -27.49 6.53 11.45
CA LYS A 379 -26.95 5.23 11.86
C LYS A 379 -25.96 4.73 10.80
N PRO A 380 -24.72 4.36 11.16
CA PRO A 380 -23.75 3.89 10.18
C PRO A 380 -24.12 2.50 9.62
N ASP A 381 -24.12 2.37 8.29
CA ASP A 381 -24.43 1.12 7.56
C ASP A 381 -23.28 0.10 7.57
N VAL A 382 -22.02 0.57 7.63
CA VAL A 382 -20.82 -0.28 7.61
C VAL A 382 -20.23 -0.42 9.01
N ARG A 383 -20.23 -1.65 9.55
CA ARG A 383 -19.71 -1.96 10.89
C ARG A 383 -18.28 -2.49 10.81
N LYS A 384 -17.32 -1.76 11.34
CA LYS A 384 -15.92 -2.18 11.39
C LYS A 384 -15.65 -2.91 12.71
N VAL A 385 -15.41 -4.21 12.65
CA VAL A 385 -14.95 -4.96 13.82
C VAL A 385 -13.51 -4.54 14.11
N ILE A 386 -13.27 -3.82 15.20
CA ILE A 386 -11.93 -3.71 15.77
C ILE A 386 -11.54 -5.12 16.23
N LYS A 387 -10.80 -5.84 15.38
CA LYS A 387 -10.20 -7.12 15.78
C LYS A 387 -9.31 -6.87 16.99
N ASP A 388 -9.49 -7.67 18.02
CA ASP A 388 -8.68 -7.65 19.22
C ASP A 388 -7.19 -7.71 18.85
N SER A 389 -6.46 -6.61 19.00
CA SER A 389 -5.00 -6.63 18.90
C SER A 389 -4.35 -7.29 20.12
N SER A 390 -5.14 -7.70 21.12
CA SER A 390 -4.70 -8.41 22.33
C SER A 390 -4.32 -9.88 22.10
N LYS A 391 -4.52 -10.43 20.89
CA LYS A 391 -3.90 -11.69 20.45
C LYS A 391 -3.10 -11.50 19.16
N LYS A 392 -2.23 -10.48 19.12
CA LYS A 392 -1.11 -10.55 18.17
C LYS A 392 -0.16 -11.59 18.69
N THR A 393 -0.02 -12.71 17.97
CA THR A 393 1.14 -13.58 18.17
C THR A 393 2.39 -12.70 18.11
N PRO A 394 3.24 -12.75 19.14
CA PRO A 394 4.44 -11.94 19.20
C PRO A 394 5.28 -12.25 17.95
N LYS A 395 5.88 -11.22 17.36
CA LYS A 395 6.66 -11.38 16.14
C LYS A 395 8.12 -11.55 16.54
N PRO A 396 8.74 -12.70 16.29
CA PRO A 396 10.13 -12.89 16.63
C PRO A 396 11.03 -12.03 15.74
N THR A 397 12.17 -11.63 16.31
CA THR A 397 13.25 -10.94 15.63
C THR A 397 14.16 -11.94 14.91
N TYR A 398 14.50 -13.08 15.52
CA TYR A 398 15.20 -14.18 14.83
C TYR A 398 14.98 -15.54 15.50
N TYR A 399 15.34 -16.61 14.81
CA TYR A 399 15.52 -17.95 15.36
C TYR A 399 17.00 -18.33 15.29
N GLY A 400 17.52 -18.97 16.32
CA GLY A 400 18.92 -19.36 16.38
C GLY A 400 19.14 -20.69 17.11
N ILE A 401 20.28 -21.31 16.84
CA ILE A 401 20.79 -22.47 17.59
C ILE A 401 21.70 -21.91 18.67
N GLU A 402 21.40 -22.16 19.93
CA GLU A 402 22.25 -21.74 21.04
C GLU A 402 23.43 -22.70 21.19
N ILE A 403 24.65 -22.16 21.26
CA ILE A 403 25.82 -22.95 21.62
C ILE A 403 25.89 -22.98 23.14
N THR A 404 25.71 -24.16 23.72
CA THR A 404 25.71 -24.29 25.18
C THR A 404 27.12 -24.04 25.75
N PRO A 405 27.23 -23.46 26.96
CA PRO A 405 28.54 -23.16 27.58
C PRO A 405 29.47 -24.36 27.72
N GLU A 406 28.92 -25.57 27.76
CA GLU A 406 29.65 -26.84 27.83
C GLU A 406 30.58 -27.08 26.61
N ASN A 407 30.29 -26.44 25.47
CA ASN A 407 31.11 -26.58 24.26
C ASN A 407 32.37 -25.68 24.27
N ASP A 408 32.48 -24.73 25.21
CA ASP A 408 33.63 -23.81 25.42
C ASP A 408 34.38 -23.39 24.15
N LEU A 409 33.72 -22.60 23.29
CA LEU A 409 34.33 -22.09 22.05
C LEU A 409 35.64 -21.31 22.28
N PRO A 410 35.78 -20.46 23.32
CA PRO A 410 37.05 -19.81 23.63
C PRO A 410 38.21 -20.80 23.85
N PHE A 411 37.98 -21.87 24.61
CA PHE A 411 38.98 -22.92 24.82
C PHE A 411 39.34 -23.60 23.50
N LEU A 412 38.35 -23.91 22.66
CA LEU A 412 38.59 -24.50 21.35
C LEU A 412 39.44 -23.59 20.45
N ILE A 413 39.20 -22.28 20.46
CA ILE A 413 40.01 -21.31 19.70
C ILE A 413 41.45 -21.28 20.22
N ASP A 414 41.65 -21.29 21.53
CA ASP A 414 42.99 -21.36 22.13
C ASP A 414 43.73 -22.62 21.67
N GLN A 415 43.08 -23.80 21.71
CA GLN A 415 43.66 -25.05 21.22
C GLN A 415 44.00 -24.99 19.72
N LEU A 416 43.12 -24.41 18.88
CA LEU A 416 43.36 -24.28 17.44
C LEU A 416 44.61 -23.45 17.12
N PHE A 417 44.87 -22.38 17.90
CA PHE A 417 46.10 -21.58 17.74
C PHE A 417 47.34 -22.27 18.32
N GLU A 418 47.21 -23.06 19.38
CA GLU A 418 48.30 -23.89 19.89
C GLU A 418 48.73 -24.97 18.88
N GLU A 419 47.77 -25.59 18.20
CA GLU A 419 48.01 -26.59 17.14
C GLU A 419 48.50 -25.96 15.82
N SER A 420 48.32 -24.64 15.65
CA SER A 420 48.80 -23.89 14.48
C SER A 420 49.67 -22.67 14.86
N PRO A 421 50.88 -22.87 15.43
CA PRO A 421 51.73 -21.77 15.94
C PRO A 421 52.14 -20.72 14.90
N GLN A 422 52.09 -21.08 13.61
CA GLN A 422 52.37 -20.19 12.49
C GLN A 422 51.26 -19.16 12.22
N SER A 423 50.07 -19.36 12.79
CA SER A 423 48.90 -18.52 12.57
C SER A 423 48.92 -17.26 13.46
N ASP A 424 48.41 -16.14 12.92
CA ASP A 424 48.39 -14.87 13.64
C ASP A 424 47.28 -14.81 14.72
N ILE A 425 47.66 -15.11 15.97
CA ILE A 425 46.78 -15.07 17.16
C ILE A 425 46.48 -13.63 17.65
N SER A 426 47.10 -12.60 17.09
CA SER A 426 47.05 -11.23 17.64
C SER A 426 45.63 -10.68 17.81
N PHE A 427 44.74 -10.96 16.85
CA PHE A 427 43.36 -10.49 16.91
C PHE A 427 42.56 -11.19 18.02
N TRP A 428 42.75 -12.50 18.20
CA TRP A 428 42.12 -13.25 19.29
C TRP A 428 42.55 -12.73 20.67
N ASN A 429 43.85 -12.52 20.86
CA ASN A 429 44.38 -11.92 22.10
C ASN A 429 43.84 -10.50 22.33
N SER A 430 43.66 -9.71 21.26
CA SER A 430 43.03 -8.39 21.34
C SER A 430 41.55 -8.48 21.77
N LEU A 431 40.78 -9.43 21.24
CA LEU A 431 39.39 -9.65 21.66
C LEU A 431 39.31 -10.03 23.14
N LYS A 432 40.16 -10.94 23.61
CA LYS A 432 40.23 -11.33 25.04
C LYS A 432 40.61 -10.14 25.93
N LYS A 433 41.69 -9.43 25.60
CA LYS A 433 42.20 -8.31 26.38
C LYS A 433 41.20 -7.15 26.52
N ASN A 434 40.41 -6.91 25.47
CA ASN A 434 39.44 -5.81 25.44
C ASN A 434 38.02 -6.25 25.84
N GLU A 435 37.84 -7.48 26.34
CA GLU A 435 36.53 -8.03 26.74
C GLU A 435 35.48 -7.94 25.60
N ARG A 436 35.93 -8.27 24.37
CA ARG A 436 35.12 -8.16 23.14
C ARG A 436 34.65 -9.52 22.60
N VAL A 437 34.90 -10.60 23.34
CA VAL A 437 34.34 -11.92 23.07
C VAL A 437 32.88 -11.92 23.53
N GLN A 438 31.97 -12.49 22.74
CA GLN A 438 30.56 -12.56 23.11
C GLN A 438 30.36 -13.42 24.36
N GLU A 439 29.41 -13.05 25.21
CA GLU A 439 29.03 -13.84 26.39
C GLU A 439 28.20 -15.08 26.02
N ARG A 440 27.42 -14.99 24.94
CA ARG A 440 26.58 -16.07 24.43
C ARG A 440 26.78 -16.21 22.93
N PHE A 441 26.97 -17.45 22.48
CA PHE A 441 27.18 -17.77 21.08
C PHE A 441 25.94 -18.45 20.50
N HIS A 442 25.64 -18.14 19.24
CA HIS A 442 24.54 -18.76 18.53
C HIS A 442 24.80 -18.80 17.02
N VAL A 443 24.14 -19.73 16.34
CA VAL A 443 24.00 -19.73 14.88
C VAL A 443 22.64 -19.15 14.54
N THR A 444 22.59 -18.03 13.83
CA THR A 444 21.30 -17.49 13.34
C THR A 444 20.78 -18.37 12.21
N LEU A 445 19.53 -18.86 12.33
CA LEU A 445 18.85 -19.63 11.29
C LEU A 445 18.11 -18.70 10.31
N ILE A 446 17.34 -17.74 10.85
CA ILE A 446 16.59 -16.77 10.05
C ILE A 446 16.30 -15.51 10.86
N HIS A 447 16.33 -14.33 10.22
CA HIS A 447 16.08 -13.04 10.85
C HIS A 447 14.83 -12.36 10.26
N CYS A 448 14.18 -11.47 11.01
CA CYS A 448 12.96 -10.77 10.56
C CYS A 448 13.20 -9.86 9.35
N ALA A 449 14.46 -9.54 9.06
CA ALA A 449 14.87 -8.84 7.84
C ALA A 449 14.54 -9.66 6.58
N ASN A 450 14.59 -11.00 6.68
CA ASN A 450 14.26 -11.91 5.60
C ASN A 450 12.76 -11.92 5.25
N ARG A 451 11.90 -11.32 6.08
CA ARG A 451 10.45 -11.24 5.83
C ARG A 451 10.10 -10.57 4.49
N ASN A 452 10.95 -9.65 4.01
CA ASN A 452 10.74 -8.96 2.75
C ASN A 452 11.49 -9.60 1.58
N THR A 453 12.65 -10.23 1.83
CA THR A 453 13.51 -10.81 0.78
C THR A 453 13.17 -12.27 0.47
N ASP A 454 12.78 -13.05 1.49
CA ASP A 454 12.26 -14.41 1.36
C ASP A 454 11.07 -14.63 2.32
N PRO A 455 9.88 -14.14 1.93
CA PRO A 455 8.67 -14.31 2.73
C PRO A 455 8.28 -15.79 2.90
N GLY A 456 8.68 -16.67 1.97
CA GLY A 456 8.35 -18.09 1.98
C GLY A 456 8.97 -18.78 3.18
N SER A 457 10.29 -18.68 3.32
CA SER A 457 11.02 -19.25 4.46
C SER A 457 10.57 -18.62 5.78
N TRP A 458 10.40 -17.30 5.83
CA TRP A 458 9.92 -16.63 7.05
C TRP A 458 8.54 -17.13 7.49
N ASN A 459 7.63 -17.35 6.54
CA ASN A 459 6.30 -17.90 6.82
C ASN A 459 6.35 -19.40 7.16
N LYS A 460 7.31 -20.17 6.63
CA LYS A 460 7.52 -21.58 7.01
C LYS A 460 7.85 -21.70 8.51
N TYR A 461 8.81 -20.92 9.00
CA TYR A 461 9.19 -20.89 10.41
C TYR A 461 8.01 -20.48 11.31
N ASN A 462 7.39 -19.33 11.03
CA ASN A 462 6.40 -18.73 11.95
C ASN A 462 4.96 -19.25 11.78
N GLY A 463 4.60 -19.60 10.54
CA GLY A 463 3.23 -19.95 10.15
C GLY A 463 2.95 -21.45 10.12
N SER A 464 4.01 -22.27 10.09
CA SER A 464 3.91 -23.72 10.05
C SER A 464 4.69 -24.37 11.20
N VAL A 465 6.02 -24.32 11.16
CA VAL A 465 6.91 -25.15 11.98
C VAL A 465 6.83 -24.78 13.48
N PHE A 466 7.08 -23.52 13.82
CA PHE A 466 7.11 -23.05 15.23
C PHE A 466 5.83 -22.31 15.65
N LYS A 467 4.74 -22.47 14.89
CA LYS A 467 3.49 -21.75 15.16
C LYS A 467 2.93 -22.06 16.56
N ARG A 468 3.02 -23.32 16.99
CA ARG A 468 2.51 -23.75 18.31
C ARG A 468 3.36 -23.16 19.44
N ASP A 469 4.68 -23.11 19.27
CA ASP A 469 5.61 -22.48 20.20
C ASP A 469 5.28 -21.00 20.41
N LEU A 470 5.09 -20.24 19.32
CA LEU A 470 4.75 -18.81 19.38
C LEU A 470 3.42 -18.56 20.09
N ILE A 471 2.43 -19.43 19.89
CA ILE A 471 1.14 -19.33 20.58
C ILE A 471 1.33 -19.59 22.08
N GLU A 472 2.12 -20.59 22.46
CA GLU A 472 2.35 -20.93 23.86
C GLU A 472 3.15 -19.86 24.60
N LEU A 473 4.22 -19.34 23.99
CA LEU A 473 5.01 -18.23 24.54
C LEU A 473 4.15 -16.97 24.77
N SER A 474 3.18 -16.71 23.88
CA SER A 474 2.27 -15.57 24.02
C SER A 474 1.28 -15.67 25.19
N LYS A 475 1.04 -16.88 25.72
CA LYS A 475 0.19 -17.07 26.90
C LYS A 475 0.95 -16.87 28.20
N ASN A 476 2.22 -17.28 28.22
CA ASN A 476 2.98 -17.44 29.45
C ASN A 476 3.82 -16.21 29.82
N ASP A 477 4.17 -15.35 28.86
CA ASP A 477 4.97 -14.16 29.15
C ASP A 477 4.39 -12.90 28.48
N THR A 478 4.17 -11.86 29.29
CA THR A 478 3.64 -10.56 28.83
C THR A 478 4.73 -9.62 28.34
N ASN A 479 6.01 -9.93 28.58
CA ASN A 479 7.15 -9.11 28.15
C ASN A 479 8.28 -9.94 27.52
N LEU A 480 8.02 -10.36 26.28
CA LEU A 480 8.95 -11.15 25.46
C LEU A 480 10.12 -10.34 24.89
N ARG A 481 9.99 -9.02 24.78
CA ARG A 481 10.93 -8.19 23.99
C ARG A 481 12.33 -8.17 24.61
N GLY A 482 13.34 -8.37 23.77
CA GLY A 482 14.76 -8.33 24.11
C GLY A 482 15.27 -9.57 24.83
N LYS A 483 14.58 -10.71 24.69
CA LYS A 483 14.90 -11.96 25.38
C LYS A 483 14.82 -13.17 24.45
N ASP A 484 15.65 -14.16 24.75
CA ASP A 484 15.61 -15.49 24.14
C ASP A 484 14.66 -16.40 24.92
N PHE A 485 13.90 -17.22 24.18
CA PHE A 485 13.05 -18.25 24.75
C PHE A 485 13.29 -19.59 24.07
N PRO A 486 13.31 -20.70 24.83
CA PRO A 486 13.26 -22.03 24.22
C PRO A 486 11.92 -22.22 23.49
N LEU A 487 11.88 -23.18 22.57
CA LEU A 487 10.65 -23.58 21.88
C LEU A 487 9.88 -24.61 22.74
N PRO A 488 8.85 -24.20 23.51
CA PRO A 488 8.27 -25.04 24.56
C PRO A 488 7.51 -26.26 24.04
N CYS A 489 6.96 -26.18 22.83
CA CYS A 489 6.18 -27.25 22.22
C CYS A 489 7.07 -28.17 21.40
N THR A 490 7.85 -27.61 20.48
CA THR A 490 8.62 -28.39 19.51
C THR A 490 9.92 -28.93 20.13
N LYS A 491 10.51 -28.20 21.09
CA LYS A 491 11.81 -28.55 21.72
C LYS A 491 12.88 -28.92 20.69
N ALA A 492 12.94 -28.12 19.62
CA ALA A 492 13.77 -28.44 18.47
C ALA A 492 15.27 -28.34 18.80
N THR A 493 16.05 -29.25 18.24
CA THR A 493 17.50 -29.30 18.34
C THR A 493 18.14 -29.41 16.96
N ALA A 494 19.41 -29.05 16.83
CA ALA A 494 20.18 -29.21 15.61
C ALA A 494 21.65 -29.52 15.92
N ASP A 495 22.33 -30.18 14.98
CA ASP A 495 23.77 -30.41 15.05
C ASP A 495 24.49 -29.31 14.27
N VAL A 496 25.61 -28.83 14.82
CA VAL A 496 26.44 -27.77 14.20
C VAL A 496 27.86 -28.29 14.01
N SER A 497 28.27 -28.46 12.75
CA SER A 497 29.65 -28.79 12.40
C SER A 497 30.47 -27.53 12.21
N LEU A 498 31.59 -27.40 12.91
CA LEU A 498 32.54 -26.31 12.72
C LEU A 498 33.39 -26.61 11.47
N ILE A 499 33.42 -25.68 10.51
CA ILE A 499 34.18 -25.84 9.27
C ILE A 499 35.56 -25.22 9.41
N ARG A 500 35.63 -23.95 9.83
CA ARG A 500 36.87 -23.19 10.00
C ARG A 500 36.66 -21.92 10.81
N LEU A 501 37.72 -21.45 11.45
CA LEU A 501 37.77 -20.14 12.09
C LEU A 501 38.18 -19.09 11.04
N CYS A 502 37.41 -18.01 10.92
CA CYS A 502 37.66 -16.91 9.98
C CYS A 502 37.76 -15.58 10.73
N TRP A 503 38.75 -14.75 10.41
CA TRP A 503 38.86 -13.43 11.02
C TRP A 503 39.55 -12.38 10.14
N SER A 504 39.26 -11.12 10.44
CA SER A 504 39.96 -9.96 9.91
C SER A 504 40.41 -9.06 11.08
N ASN A 505 40.85 -7.85 10.80
CA ASN A 505 41.06 -6.82 11.83
C ASN A 505 39.73 -6.26 12.40
N ARG A 506 38.56 -6.65 11.86
CA ARG A 506 37.25 -6.14 12.27
C ARG A 506 36.46 -7.10 13.15
N LEU A 507 36.48 -8.40 12.86
CA LEU A 507 35.70 -9.41 13.57
C LEU A 507 36.28 -10.82 13.38
N MET A 508 35.85 -11.74 14.25
CA MET A 508 36.17 -13.17 14.20
C MET A 508 34.88 -13.99 14.29
N CYS A 509 34.78 -15.06 13.50
CA CYS A 509 33.65 -15.99 13.51
C CYS A 509 34.06 -17.39 13.05
N PHE A 510 33.32 -18.42 13.47
CA PHE A 510 33.38 -19.73 12.81
C PHE A 510 32.43 -19.74 11.61
N GLU A 511 32.90 -20.26 10.48
CA GLU A 511 32.01 -20.80 9.45
C GLU A 511 31.53 -22.18 9.90
N VAL A 512 30.22 -22.44 9.81
CA VAL A 512 29.61 -23.68 10.32
C VAL A 512 28.61 -24.25 9.33
N LYS A 513 28.33 -25.55 9.47
CA LYS A 513 27.24 -26.24 8.78
C LYS A 513 26.21 -26.71 9.78
N VAL A 514 24.93 -26.44 9.50
CA VAL A 514 23.81 -26.94 10.30
C VAL A 514 23.29 -28.24 9.69
N SER A 515 23.03 -29.23 10.51
CA SER A 515 22.47 -30.54 10.12
C SER A 515 21.54 -31.12 11.19
N ASN A 516 20.85 -32.21 10.86
CA ASN A 516 20.07 -33.01 11.81
C ASN A 516 19.05 -32.20 12.66
N ILE A 517 18.34 -31.27 12.01
CA ILE A 517 17.31 -30.49 12.70
C ILE A 517 16.13 -31.41 13.00
N LYS A 518 15.83 -31.60 14.30
CA LYS A 518 14.81 -32.52 14.79
C LYS A 518 14.01 -31.93 15.95
N ASP A 519 12.79 -32.44 16.17
CA ASP A 519 11.98 -32.10 17.34
C ASP A 519 12.40 -32.89 18.59
N GLY A 520 11.80 -32.59 19.75
CA GLY A 520 12.07 -33.29 21.00
C GLY A 520 11.67 -34.78 21.03
N GLU A 521 10.99 -35.28 19.98
CA GLU A 521 10.67 -36.70 19.79
C GLU A 521 11.64 -37.38 18.81
N GLY A 522 12.57 -36.62 18.21
CA GLY A 522 13.54 -37.10 17.23
C GLY A 522 13.04 -37.10 15.78
N ASN A 523 11.87 -36.52 15.50
CA ASN A 523 11.37 -36.42 14.13
C ASN A 523 12.09 -35.29 13.38
N PRO A 524 12.47 -35.49 12.10
CA PRO A 524 13.15 -34.46 11.32
C PRO A 524 12.22 -33.26 11.05
N ILE A 525 12.77 -32.06 11.22
CA ILE A 525 12.09 -30.80 10.91
C ILE A 525 12.64 -30.27 9.58
N ASP A 526 11.76 -30.17 8.59
CA ASP A 526 12.10 -29.62 7.28
C ASP A 526 12.20 -28.08 7.33
N ILE A 527 13.36 -27.57 7.74
CA ILE A 527 13.75 -26.16 7.64
C ILE A 527 15.22 -26.05 7.22
N GLU A 528 15.54 -24.97 6.52
CA GLU A 528 16.91 -24.63 6.16
C GLU A 528 17.27 -23.24 6.74
N PRO A 529 18.53 -23.01 7.14
CA PRO A 529 19.01 -21.67 7.45
C PRO A 529 18.90 -20.76 6.21
N ASN A 530 18.44 -19.52 6.39
CA ASN A 530 18.29 -18.54 5.31
C ASN A 530 19.51 -17.60 5.18
N ASN A 531 20.52 -17.80 6.01
CA ASN A 531 21.76 -17.05 5.94
C ASN A 531 22.64 -17.68 4.86
N GLY A 532 23.08 -16.89 3.87
CA GLY A 532 23.89 -17.40 2.75
C GLY A 532 25.12 -18.18 3.20
N TYR A 533 25.72 -17.77 4.32
CA TYR A 533 26.78 -18.52 5.02
C TYR A 533 26.47 -18.56 6.52
N THR A 534 26.21 -19.76 7.05
CA THR A 534 25.96 -19.99 8.48
C THR A 534 27.24 -19.81 9.29
N HIS A 535 27.14 -19.11 10.41
CA HIS A 535 28.29 -18.73 11.21
C HIS A 535 27.97 -18.58 12.69
N ILE A 536 29.01 -18.64 13.50
CA ILE A 536 29.01 -18.25 14.92
C ILE A 536 29.94 -17.04 15.06
N THR A 537 29.41 -15.87 15.40
CA THR A 537 30.25 -14.69 15.67
C THR A 537 30.92 -14.83 17.03
N ILE A 538 32.25 -14.73 17.07
CA ILE A 538 33.04 -14.81 18.31
C ILE A 538 33.18 -13.44 18.97
N GLY A 539 33.48 -12.42 18.18
CA GLY A 539 33.74 -11.07 18.71
C GLY A 539 33.97 -10.03 17.62
N THR A 540 33.88 -8.77 18.02
CA THR A 540 34.05 -7.60 17.14
C THR A 540 35.06 -6.62 17.73
N ALA A 541 35.89 -6.01 16.88
CA ALA A 541 36.97 -5.13 17.33
C ALA A 541 36.48 -3.92 18.14
N ASN A 542 35.26 -3.44 17.86
CA ASN A 542 34.59 -2.37 18.60
C ASN A 542 33.07 -2.38 18.35
N GLU A 543 32.31 -1.57 19.11
CA GLU A 543 30.84 -1.57 19.11
C GLU A 543 30.20 -1.07 17.80
N SER A 544 30.95 -0.33 16.97
CA SER A 544 30.43 0.12 15.68
C SER A 544 30.29 -1.02 14.66
N ILE A 545 30.98 -2.15 14.91
CA ILE A 545 30.95 -3.33 14.04
C ILE A 545 29.88 -4.28 14.57
N LYS A 546 28.88 -4.57 13.74
CA LYS A 546 27.76 -5.43 14.12
C LYS A 546 28.07 -6.89 13.82
N ALA A 547 27.55 -7.82 14.63
CA ALA A 547 27.73 -9.26 14.42
C ALA A 547 27.27 -9.74 13.02
N VAL A 548 26.25 -9.09 12.45
CA VAL A 548 25.77 -9.37 11.07
C VAL A 548 26.86 -9.18 9.99
N ASP A 549 27.93 -8.42 10.27
CA ASP A 549 29.05 -8.28 9.35
C ASP A 549 29.86 -9.59 9.20
N SER A 550 29.70 -10.58 10.08
CA SER A 550 30.27 -11.92 9.90
C SER A 550 29.81 -12.58 8.59
N GLY A 551 28.53 -12.43 8.24
CA GLY A 551 28.02 -12.93 6.97
C GLY A 551 28.63 -12.24 5.74
N LYS A 552 29.02 -10.97 5.87
CA LYS A 552 29.72 -10.24 4.80
C LYS A 552 31.17 -10.73 4.67
N LEU A 553 31.85 -10.94 5.80
CA LEU A 553 33.22 -11.47 5.81
C LEU A 553 33.28 -12.85 5.13
N LEU A 554 32.34 -13.74 5.46
CA LEU A 554 32.29 -15.05 4.82
C LEU A 554 31.94 -14.96 3.34
N LYS A 555 31.01 -14.08 2.97
CA LYS A 555 30.72 -13.85 1.55
C LYS A 555 31.96 -13.38 0.78
N GLU A 556 32.70 -12.42 1.33
CA GLU A 556 33.96 -11.93 0.73
C GLU A 556 35.00 -13.04 0.61
N LEU A 557 35.16 -13.87 1.65
CA LEU A 557 36.05 -15.03 1.64
C LEU A 557 35.69 -16.04 0.53
N HIS A 558 34.40 -16.32 0.33
CA HIS A 558 33.93 -17.25 -0.70
C HIS A 558 33.97 -16.65 -2.12
N ASP A 559 33.76 -15.35 -2.26
CA ASP A 559 33.77 -14.65 -3.55
C ASP A 559 35.21 -14.41 -4.06
N PHE A 560 36.17 -14.13 -3.17
CA PHE A 560 37.52 -13.65 -3.55
C PHE A 560 38.70 -14.44 -2.95
N GLY A 561 38.48 -15.36 -2.00
CA GLY A 561 39.54 -16.06 -1.29
C GLY A 561 40.23 -15.19 -0.21
N SER A 562 41.29 -15.72 0.40
CA SER A 562 41.98 -15.07 1.53
C SER A 562 42.90 -13.90 1.14
N ASP A 563 43.33 -13.81 -0.13
CA ASP A 563 44.49 -13.01 -0.54
C ASP A 563 44.22 -11.89 -1.57
N GLU A 564 43.01 -11.75 -2.13
CA GLU A 564 42.71 -10.74 -3.15
C GLU A 564 41.59 -9.77 -2.71
N GLY A 565 41.93 -8.61 -2.13
CA GLY A 565 40.90 -7.60 -1.80
C GLY A 565 41.21 -6.45 -0.85
N GLY A 566 42.43 -6.28 -0.36
CA GLY A 566 42.80 -5.08 0.43
C GLY A 566 42.47 -5.13 1.94
N SER A 567 41.96 -6.26 2.45
CA SER A 567 42.06 -6.63 3.87
C SER A 567 42.16 -8.16 3.96
N PRO A 568 43.31 -8.76 4.31
CA PRO A 568 43.48 -10.21 4.24
C PRO A 568 42.56 -10.88 5.27
N ILE A 569 41.57 -11.63 4.77
CA ILE A 569 40.75 -12.51 5.60
C ILE A 569 41.61 -13.72 5.91
N ARG A 570 41.84 -13.96 7.19
CA ARG A 570 42.61 -15.11 7.67
C ARG A 570 41.66 -16.25 8.02
N THR A 571 42.10 -17.47 7.73
CA THR A 571 41.35 -18.69 8.05
C THR A 571 42.25 -19.69 8.75
N LEU A 572 41.63 -20.52 9.60
CA LEU A 572 42.25 -21.67 10.24
C LEU A 572 41.26 -22.82 10.15
N GLU A 573 41.62 -23.82 9.35
CA GLU A 573 40.78 -25.00 9.08
C GLU A 573 40.74 -25.91 10.30
N MET A 574 39.59 -26.53 10.55
CA MET A 574 39.47 -27.49 11.65
C MET A 574 40.28 -28.75 11.31
N VAL A 575 41.21 -29.13 12.20
CA VAL A 575 42.07 -30.32 12.02
C VAL A 575 41.26 -31.62 12.00
N PHE A 576 40.17 -31.64 12.78
CA PHE A 576 39.19 -32.73 12.84
C PHE A 576 37.78 -32.16 12.75
N PRO A 577 36.82 -32.90 12.17
CA PRO A 577 35.43 -32.47 12.14
C PRO A 577 34.87 -32.43 13.57
N ILE A 578 34.66 -31.22 14.09
CA ILE A 578 33.99 -31.00 15.37
C ILE A 578 32.51 -30.79 15.09
N VAL A 579 31.69 -31.68 15.64
CA VAL A 579 30.24 -31.60 15.56
C VAL A 579 29.71 -31.37 16.97
N LEU A 580 29.01 -30.25 17.15
CA LEU A 580 28.28 -29.94 18.38
C LEU A 580 26.88 -30.51 18.21
N GLU A 581 26.55 -31.56 18.95
CA GLU A 581 25.33 -32.34 18.78
C GLU A 581 24.17 -31.84 19.66
N GLU A 582 22.95 -32.01 19.18
CA GLU A 582 21.70 -31.77 19.91
C GLU A 582 21.56 -30.37 20.54
N LEU A 583 22.11 -29.35 19.87
CA LEU A 583 22.06 -27.98 20.36
C LEU A 583 20.63 -27.40 20.28
N PRO A 584 20.14 -26.71 21.33
CA PRO A 584 18.76 -26.24 21.39
C PRO A 584 18.51 -25.05 20.44
N ILE A 585 17.37 -25.09 19.75
CA ILE A 585 16.87 -23.97 18.97
C ILE A 585 16.02 -23.06 19.87
N HIS A 586 16.30 -21.76 19.81
CA HIS A 586 15.58 -20.73 20.54
C HIS A 586 14.98 -19.69 19.57
N VAL A 587 14.09 -18.88 20.12
CA VAL A 587 13.47 -17.73 19.45
C VAL A 587 13.74 -16.47 20.25
N PHE A 588 14.16 -15.41 19.56
CA PHE A 588 14.41 -14.09 20.15
C PHE A 588 13.34 -13.09 19.68
N PHE A 589 12.84 -12.25 20.59
CA PHE A 589 11.77 -11.27 20.31
C PHE A 589 12.23 -9.81 20.30
#